data_AF-A0A9W6MZ31-F1
#
_entry.id   AF-A0A9W6MZ31-F1
#
_cell.length_a   1.000
_cell.length_b   1.000
_cell.length_c   1.000
_cell.angle_alpha   90.00
_cell.angle_beta   90.00
_cell.angle_gamma   90.00
#
_symmetry.space_group_name_H-M   'P 1'
#
loop_
_entity.id
_entity.type
_entity.pdbx_description
1 polymer ?
#
loop_
_entity_poly.entity_id
_entity_poly.type
_entity_poly.pdbx_seq_one_letter_code
_entity_poly.pdbx_strand_id
1 'polypeptide(L)'
;MTNIVEGPAFRPEPLHVLIGQEDIAIDSLDGAIGLIRSLRNDRLGRFAEMLLTQMESARLPQQKNDAWVAFATWTDACHLRNDAHHWSRAA
;
A
#
# COMPACT_ATOMS: atom_id res chain seq x y z
N MET A 1 29.50 -19.94 -0.41
CA MET A 1 28.72 -19.60 0.81
C MET A 1 28.25 -18.17 0.66
N THR A 2 27.01 -17.97 0.22
CA THR A 2 26.46 -16.63 0.04
C THR A 2 25.81 -16.24 1.36
N ASN A 3 26.41 -15.29 2.08
CA ASN A 3 25.81 -14.73 3.29
C ASN A 3 24.47 -14.10 2.89
N ILE A 4 23.36 -14.74 3.26
CA ILE A 4 22.05 -14.10 3.22
C ILE A 4 22.10 -13.09 4.37
N VAL A 5 22.43 -11.84 4.04
CA VAL A 5 22.22 -10.72 4.94
C VAL A 5 20.70 -10.59 5.05
N GLU A 6 20.13 -11.15 6.11
CA GLU A 6 18.72 -10.94 6.44
C GLU A 6 18.53 -9.45 6.71
N GLY A 7 18.04 -8.73 5.68
CA GLY A 7 17.57 -7.37 5.86
C GLY A 7 16.44 -7.33 6.89
N PRO A 8 16.13 -6.15 7.46
CA PRO A 8 15.07 -6.02 8.45
C PRO A 8 13.76 -6.60 7.90
N ALA A 9 13.05 -7.35 8.74
CA ALA A 9 11.76 -7.93 8.39
C ALA A 9 10.78 -6.81 7.97
N PHE A 10 10.06 -7.04 6.88
CA PHE A 10 9.01 -6.14 6.41
C PHE A 10 7.92 -5.97 7.48
N ARG A 11 7.74 -4.73 7.97
CA ARG A 11 6.76 -4.34 8.99
C ARG A 11 6.21 -2.95 8.64
N PRO A 12 5.18 -2.87 7.79
CA PRO A 12 4.64 -1.59 7.36
C PRO A 12 3.87 -0.90 8.49
N GLU A 13 3.86 0.43 8.50
CA GLU A 13 2.90 1.20 9.28
C GLU A 13 1.52 1.09 8.62
N PRO A 14 0.43 0.85 9.37
CA PRO A 14 -0.90 0.76 8.81
C PRO A 14 -1.32 2.03 8.05
N LEU A 15 -1.96 1.86 6.90
CA LEU A 15 -2.54 2.92 6.09
C LEU A 15 -4.07 2.90 6.20
N HIS A 16 -4.66 4.07 6.45
CA HIS A 16 -6.10 4.25 6.49
C HIS A 16 -6.61 4.77 5.15
N VAL A 17 -7.52 4.01 4.54
CA VAL A 17 -8.04 4.27 3.19
C VAL A 17 -9.57 4.45 3.25
N LEU A 18 -10.06 5.56 2.71
CA LEU A 18 -11.47 5.87 2.52
C LEU A 18 -11.96 5.33 1.18
N ILE A 19 -12.90 4.39 1.23
CA ILE A 19 -13.62 3.90 0.07
C ILE A 19 -15.11 4.18 0.29
N GLY A 20 -15.67 5.13 -0.46
CA GLY A 20 -17.03 5.61 -0.25
C GLY A 20 -17.18 6.34 1.09
N GLN A 21 -17.77 5.70 2.09
CA GLN A 21 -17.93 6.21 3.47
C GLN A 21 -17.22 5.33 4.51
N GLU A 22 -16.52 4.28 4.07
CA GLU A 22 -15.83 3.34 4.96
C GLU A 22 -14.35 3.70 5.09
N ASP A 23 -13.84 3.70 6.32
CA ASP A 23 -12.40 3.79 6.64
C ASP A 23 -11.85 2.39 6.87
N ILE A 24 -10.92 1.99 6.02
CA ILE A 24 -10.32 0.66 6.02
C ILE A 24 -8.84 0.79 6.39
N ALA A 25 -8.45 0.16 7.50
CA ALA A 25 -7.05 0.02 7.87
C ALA A 25 -6.41 -1.13 7.09
N ILE A 26 -5.34 -0.82 6.35
CA ILE A 26 -4.52 -1.78 5.61
C ILE A 26 -3.16 -1.85 6.32
N ASP A 27 -2.83 -3.01 6.88
CA ASP A 27 -1.63 -3.23 7.70
C ASP A 27 -0.65 -4.26 7.11
N SER A 28 -0.94 -4.73 5.89
CA SER A 28 -0.17 -5.79 5.24
C SER A 28 -0.22 -5.65 3.72
N LEU A 29 0.86 -6.12 3.06
CA LEU A 29 0.95 -6.09 1.61
C LEU A 29 -0.15 -6.94 0.94
N ASP A 30 -0.53 -8.06 1.57
CA ASP A 30 -1.62 -8.91 1.09
C ASP A 30 -2.98 -8.19 1.18
N GLY A 31 -3.23 -7.43 2.25
CA GLY A 31 -4.41 -6.58 2.37
C GLY A 31 -4.46 -5.51 1.29
N ALA A 32 -3.32 -4.86 1.00
CA ALA A 32 -3.20 -3.86 -0.06
C ALA A 32 -3.46 -4.47 -1.46
N ILE A 33 -2.94 -5.66 -1.74
CA ILE A 33 -3.22 -6.43 -2.97
C ILE A 33 -4.72 -6.74 -3.07
N GLY A 34 -5.34 -7.17 -1.97
CA GLY A 34 -6.78 -7.44 -1.89
C GLY A 34 -7.63 -6.22 -2.27
N LEU A 35 -7.28 -5.05 -1.73
CA LEU A 35 -7.96 -3.79 -2.05
C LEU A 35 -7.84 -3.41 -3.52
N ILE A 36 -6.63 -3.45 -4.12
CA ILE A 36 -6.48 -3.12 -5.55
C ILE A 36 -7.30 -4.08 -6.42
N ARG A 37 -7.34 -5.37 -6.05
CA ARG A 37 -8.14 -6.37 -6.77
C ARG A 37 -9.64 -6.08 -6.67
N SER A 38 -10.15 -5.64 -5.52
CA SER A 38 -11.58 -5.29 -5.39
C SER A 38 -11.96 -4.07 -6.25
N LEU A 39 -11.01 -3.16 -6.49
CA LEU A 39 -11.19 -1.97 -7.32
C LEU A 39 -10.98 -2.21 -8.83
N ARG A 40 -10.62 -3.43 -9.27
CA ARG A 40 -10.22 -3.70 -10.67
C ARG A 40 -11.29 -3.32 -11.71
N ASN A 41 -12.56 -3.42 -11.35
CA ASN A 41 -13.67 -3.05 -12.24
C ASN A 41 -13.93 -1.54 -12.28
N ASP A 42 -13.37 -0.79 -11.33
CA ASP A 42 -13.42 0.67 -11.30
C ASP A 42 -12.28 1.29 -12.12
N ARG A 43 -12.50 2.55 -12.51
CA ARG A 43 -11.54 3.33 -13.30
C ARG A 43 -10.17 3.42 -12.61
N LEU A 44 -10.15 3.47 -11.28
CA LEU A 44 -8.94 3.53 -10.45
C LEU A 44 -8.15 2.22 -10.48
N GLY A 45 -8.80 1.07 -10.39
CA GLY A 45 -8.11 -0.23 -10.41
C GLY A 45 -7.45 -0.55 -11.74
N ARG A 46 -8.00 -0.06 -12.86
CA ARG A 46 -7.37 -0.23 -14.20
C ARG A 46 -6.02 0.46 -14.33
N PHE A 47 -5.80 1.58 -13.64
CA PHE A 47 -4.51 2.26 -13.66
C PHE A 47 -3.51 1.67 -12.66
N ALA A 48 -3.97 0.79 -11.77
CA ALA A 48 -3.15 0.15 -10.75
C ALA A 48 -2.58 -1.22 -11.19
N GLU A 49 -2.79 -1.69 -12.42
CA GLU A 49 -2.34 -3.02 -12.87
C GLU A 49 -0.83 -3.24 -12.76
N MET A 50 -0.03 -2.23 -13.12
CA MET A 50 1.42 -2.29 -12.99
C MET A 50 1.85 -2.34 -11.52
N LEU A 51 1.21 -1.53 -10.67
CA LEU A 51 1.45 -1.54 -9.22
C LEU A 51 1.10 -2.91 -8.61
N LEU A 52 -0.07 -3.47 -8.96
CA LEU A 52 -0.51 -4.78 -8.52
C LEU A 52 0.52 -5.86 -8.90
N THR A 53 1.00 -5.84 -10.13
CA THR A 53 2.01 -6.80 -10.62
C THR A 53 3.30 -6.73 -9.81
N GLN A 54 3.76 -5.52 -9.47
CA GLN A 54 4.96 -5.32 -8.65
C GLN A 54 4.77 -5.83 -7.22
N MET A 55 3.62 -5.54 -6.61
CA MET A 55 3.28 -6.01 -5.26
C MET A 55 3.20 -7.54 -5.22
N GLU A 56 2.51 -8.16 -6.19
CA GLU A 56 2.37 -9.62 -6.29
C GLU A 56 3.70 -10.33 -6.57
N SER A 57 4.69 -9.62 -7.12
CA SER A 57 6.02 -10.16 -7.43
C SER A 57 7.06 -9.94 -6.33
N ALA A 58 6.76 -9.12 -5.31
CA ALA A 58 7.68 -8.84 -4.21
C ALA A 58 7.91 -10.08 -3.34
N ARG A 59 9.16 -10.52 -3.21
CA ARG A 59 9.54 -11.70 -2.41
C ARG A 59 10.49 -11.34 -1.28
N LEU A 60 11.47 -10.49 -1.56
CA LEU A 60 12.46 -10.04 -0.58
C LEU A 60 11.91 -8.92 0.31
N PRO A 61 12.36 -8.78 1.56
CA PRO A 61 11.89 -7.71 2.46
C PRO A 61 12.00 -6.32 1.85
N GLN A 62 13.10 -6.01 1.16
CA GLN A 62 13.26 -4.71 0.48
C GLN A 62 12.20 -4.49 -0.61
N GLN A 63 11.94 -5.49 -1.45
CA GLN A 63 10.91 -5.40 -2.49
C GLN A 63 9.53 -5.19 -1.90
N LYS A 64 9.23 -5.81 -0.74
CA LYS A 64 7.97 -5.62 -0.03
C LYS A 64 7.84 -4.19 0.51
N ASN A 65 8.93 -3.63 1.05
CA ASN A 65 8.97 -2.22 1.46
C ASN A 65 8.75 -1.29 0.27
N ASP A 66 9.45 -1.49 -0.84
CA ASP A 66 9.31 -0.65 -2.03
C ASP A 66 7.89 -0.72 -2.60
N ALA A 67 7.31 -1.93 -2.66
CA ALA A 67 5.93 -2.14 -3.08
C ALA A 67 4.92 -1.47 -2.14
N TRP A 68 5.19 -1.48 -0.83
CA TRP A 68 4.36 -0.78 0.15
C TRP A 68 4.40 0.74 -0.03
N VAL A 69 5.58 1.31 -0.24
CA VAL A 69 5.74 2.76 -0.51
C VAL A 69 5.04 3.16 -1.80
N ALA A 70 5.15 2.35 -2.84
CA ALA A 70 4.45 2.58 -4.10
C ALA A 70 2.92 2.54 -3.91
N PHE A 71 2.41 1.59 -3.11
CA PHE A 71 1.00 1.53 -2.75
C PHE A 71 0.54 2.77 -1.97
N ALA A 72 1.28 3.18 -0.94
CA ALA A 72 0.98 4.39 -0.17
C ALA A 72 0.90 5.63 -1.08
N THR A 73 1.89 5.79 -1.95
CA THR A 73 1.96 6.90 -2.92
C THR A 73 0.77 6.89 -3.88
N TRP A 74 0.36 5.69 -4.33
CA TRP A 74 -0.82 5.55 -5.19
C TRP A 74 -2.11 5.89 -4.43
N THR A 75 -2.27 5.48 -3.17
CA THR A 75 -3.43 5.86 -2.34
C THR A 75 -3.51 7.36 -2.11
N ASP A 76 -2.37 8.02 -1.89
CA ASP A 76 -2.25 9.49 -1.80
C ASP A 76 -2.69 10.16 -3.11
N ALA A 77 -2.13 9.72 -4.24
CA ALA A 77 -2.43 10.28 -5.56
C ALA A 77 -3.90 10.09 -5.98
N CYS A 78 -4.55 9.04 -5.48
CA CYS A 78 -5.97 8.79 -5.71
C CYS A 78 -6.89 9.49 -4.69
N HIS A 79 -6.34 10.30 -3.77
CA HIS A 79 -7.07 10.95 -2.68
C HIS A 79 -7.88 9.97 -1.82
N LEU A 80 -7.36 8.76 -1.64
CA LEU A 80 -8.03 7.72 -0.86
C LEU A 80 -7.58 7.74 0.61
N ARG A 81 -6.53 8.47 0.98
CA ARG A 81 -6.06 8.47 2.38
C ARG A 81 -7.00 9.23 3.31
N ASN A 82 -7.29 8.62 4.47
CA ASN A 82 -7.93 9.34 5.57
C ASN A 82 -6.89 10.12 6.38
N ASP A 83 -6.46 11.29 5.90
CA ASP A 83 -5.48 12.12 6.61
C ASP A 83 -6.09 12.94 7.76
N ALA A 84 -7.11 12.42 8.45
CA ALA A 84 -7.77 13.08 9.59
C ALA A 84 -6.81 13.46 10.75
N HIS A 85 -5.54 13.04 10.69
CA HIS A 85 -4.51 13.37 11.67
C HIS A 85 -3.38 14.30 11.19
N HIS A 86 -3.38 14.80 9.94
CA HIS A 86 -2.26 15.64 9.49
C HIS A 86 -2.40 17.15 9.79
N TRP A 87 -3.57 17.62 10.27
CA TRP A 87 -3.79 19.03 10.59
C TRP A 87 -3.74 19.40 12.09
N SER A 88 -3.63 18.45 13.03
CA SER A 88 -3.57 18.81 14.47
C SER A 88 -2.18 19.18 15.00
N ARG A 89 -1.15 19.25 14.14
CA ARG A 89 0.20 19.71 14.50
C ARG A 89 0.66 21.00 13.79
N ALA A 90 -0.27 21.73 13.16
CA ALA A 90 0.01 23.02 12.52
C ALA A 90 -0.70 24.21 13.21
N ALA A 91 -0.96 24.12 14.52
CA ALA A 91 -1.48 25.21 15.35
C ALA A 91 -0.50 25.54 16.48
#